data_AF-A0A8S1F6T7-F1
#
_entry.id   AF-A0A8S1F6T7-F1
#
_cell.length_a   1.000
_cell.length_b   1.000
_cell.length_c   1.000
_cell.angle_alpha   90.00
_cell.angle_beta   90.00
_cell.angle_gamma   90.00
#
_symmetry.space_group_name_H-M   'P 1'
#
loop_
_entity.id
_entity.type
_entity.pdbx_description
1 polymer ?
#
loop_
_entity_poly.entity_id
_entity_poly.type
_entity_poly.pdbx_seq_one_letter_code
_entity_poly.pdbx_strand_id
1 'polypeptide(L)'
;MSLKFKQHGAKWVPKVKFITYSNGCIFSRYLNPEELLKFAEEEGANDEIIKEAKIWKHRLSLFIPIVFGLWHEFTIIKSTNWYWSFEKNFECLVVQRSSNHNDVLTQFDGNKRLGEACNEGRWDHDIDFGENICNIIEWILNENELNNDYHMFRSNCHFFASRVYEAVTRTMRKRHHYDKLPALKPN
;
A
#
# COMPACT_ATOMS: atom_id res chain seq x y z
N MET A 1 -1.46 -40.91 19.55
CA MET A 1 -1.83 -40.64 18.14
C MET A 1 -1.90 -39.14 17.97
N SER A 2 -0.87 -38.50 17.41
CA SER A 2 -0.80 -37.04 17.24
C SER A 2 -1.30 -36.66 15.85
N LEU A 3 -2.51 -36.08 15.77
CA LEU A 3 -3.03 -35.49 14.53
C LEU A 3 -2.21 -34.24 14.18
N LYS A 4 -1.24 -34.41 13.27
CA LYS A 4 -0.54 -33.30 12.62
C LYS A 4 -1.49 -32.70 11.58
N PHE A 5 -2.15 -31.60 11.93
CA PHE A 5 -2.80 -30.74 10.93
C PHE A 5 -1.70 -30.07 10.10
N LYS A 6 -1.41 -30.62 8.91
CA LYS A 6 -0.73 -29.87 7.85
C LYS A 6 -1.73 -28.82 7.36
N GLN A 7 -1.59 -27.58 7.81
CA GLN A 7 -2.23 -26.45 7.14
C GLN A 7 -1.60 -26.32 5.76
N HIS A 8 -2.28 -26.84 4.74
CA HIS A 8 -2.02 -26.49 3.36
C HIS A 8 -2.56 -25.07 3.15
N GLY A 9 -1.75 -24.07 3.45
CA GLY A 9 -1.95 -22.73 2.89
C GLY A 9 -1.90 -22.86 1.37
N ALA A 10 -2.94 -22.41 0.67
CA ALA A 10 -2.94 -22.39 -0.78
C ALA A 10 -1.69 -21.64 -1.26
N LYS A 11 -1.00 -22.19 -2.27
CA LYS A 11 0.20 -21.59 -2.87
C LYS A 11 -0.18 -20.18 -3.37
N TRP A 12 0.24 -19.16 -2.63
CA TRP A 12 0.00 -17.77 -3.00
C TRP A 12 0.71 -17.52 -4.34
N VAL A 13 -0.03 -16.99 -5.32
CA VAL A 13 0.51 -16.66 -6.64
C VAL A 13 0.61 -15.15 -6.73
N PRO A 14 1.78 -14.57 -7.04
CA PRO A 14 1.94 -13.13 -7.20
C PRO A 14 1.08 -12.59 -8.32
N LYS A 15 -0.09 -12.12 -7.94
CA LYS A 15 -1.00 -11.37 -8.80
C LYS A 15 -1.09 -9.95 -8.28
N VAL A 16 -1.13 -9.01 -9.20
CA VAL A 16 -1.42 -7.62 -8.91
C VAL A 16 -2.75 -7.28 -9.55
N LYS A 17 -3.60 -6.55 -8.82
CA LYS A 17 -4.79 -5.92 -9.38
C LYS A 17 -4.60 -4.41 -9.35
N PHE A 18 -4.68 -3.79 -10.51
CA PHE A 18 -4.67 -2.34 -10.65
C PHE A 18 -6.10 -1.83 -10.84
N ILE A 19 -6.46 -0.75 -10.17
CA ILE A 19 -7.80 -0.16 -10.22
C ILE A 19 -7.68 1.36 -10.37
N THR A 20 -8.29 1.92 -11.40
CA THR A 20 -8.38 3.38 -11.61
C THR A 20 -9.82 3.81 -11.49
N TYR A 21 -10.06 4.82 -10.64
CA TYR A 21 -11.31 5.57 -10.62
C TYR A 21 -11.10 6.86 -11.40
N SER A 22 -11.84 7.04 -12.49
CA SER A 22 -11.74 8.23 -13.33
C SER A 22 -13.09 8.58 -13.92
N ASN A 23 -13.53 9.83 -13.74
CA ASN A 23 -14.78 10.37 -14.30
C ASN A 23 -16.03 9.51 -14.00
N GLY A 24 -16.12 8.93 -12.81
CA GLY A 24 -17.23 8.06 -12.40
C GLY A 24 -17.18 6.65 -13.01
N CYS A 25 -16.16 6.34 -13.79
CA CYS A 25 -15.88 5.00 -14.31
C CYS A 25 -14.82 4.31 -13.48
N ILE A 26 -14.89 2.98 -13.45
CA ILE A 26 -13.91 2.12 -12.78
C ILE A 26 -13.30 1.23 -13.85
N PHE A 27 -11.99 1.33 -13.98
CA PHE A 27 -11.20 0.42 -14.78
C PHE A 27 -10.38 -0.46 -13.85
N SER A 28 -10.46 -1.77 -14.01
CA SER A 28 -9.61 -2.68 -13.27
C SER A 28 -9.00 -3.76 -14.16
N ARG A 29 -7.76 -4.14 -13.85
CA ARG A 29 -7.00 -5.12 -14.61
C ARG A 29 -6.09 -5.92 -13.69
N TYR A 30 -6.01 -7.23 -13.95
CA TYR A 30 -4.96 -8.06 -13.36
C TYR A 30 -3.68 -7.92 -14.18
N LEU A 31 -2.58 -7.70 -13.47
CA LEU A 31 -1.25 -7.51 -14.01
C LEU A 31 -0.30 -8.52 -13.38
N ASN A 32 0.67 -8.97 -14.16
CA ASN A 32 1.85 -9.59 -13.59
C ASN A 32 2.70 -8.51 -12.88
N PRO A 33 3.54 -8.89 -11.90
CA PRO A 33 4.37 -7.95 -11.16
C PRO A 33 5.20 -7.00 -12.05
N GLU A 34 5.80 -7.55 -13.11
CA GLU A 34 6.63 -6.80 -14.08
C GLU A 34 5.81 -5.78 -14.90
N GLU A 35 4.51 -6.04 -15.10
CA GLU A 35 3.62 -5.15 -15.86
C GLU A 35 3.12 -3.97 -15.02
N LEU A 36 3.10 -4.11 -13.68
CA LEU A 36 2.60 -3.06 -12.79
C LEU A 36 3.38 -1.75 -12.94
N LEU A 37 4.71 -1.83 -12.95
CA LEU A 37 5.57 -0.64 -13.04
C LEU A 37 5.33 0.08 -14.37
N LYS A 38 5.43 -0.65 -15.48
CA LYS A 38 5.19 -0.10 -16.81
C LYS A 38 3.80 0.52 -16.94
N PHE A 39 2.78 -0.14 -16.40
CA PHE A 39 1.42 0.40 -16.45
C PHE A 39 1.29 1.68 -15.63
N ALA A 40 1.91 1.76 -14.44
CA ALA A 40 1.93 2.99 -13.65
C ALA A 40 2.65 4.14 -14.37
N GLU A 41 3.74 3.85 -15.08
CA GLU A 41 4.44 4.83 -15.91
C GLU A 41 3.56 5.35 -17.07
N GLU A 42 2.89 4.46 -17.79
CA GLU A 42 1.93 4.83 -18.86
C GLU A 42 0.79 5.71 -18.34
N GLU A 43 0.42 5.53 -17.06
CA GLU A 43 -0.59 6.32 -16.36
C GLU A 43 -0.04 7.65 -15.78
N GLY A 44 1.23 7.97 -16.00
CA GLY A 44 1.91 9.22 -15.64
C GLY A 44 2.50 9.27 -14.23
N ALA A 45 2.61 8.13 -13.54
CA ALA A 45 2.98 8.07 -12.12
C ALA A 45 4.43 8.50 -11.81
N ASN A 46 5.28 8.56 -12.83
CA ASN A 46 6.68 8.99 -12.80
C ASN A 46 6.84 10.51 -12.66
N ASP A 47 5.85 11.29 -13.12
CA ASP A 47 5.83 12.75 -13.00
C ASP A 47 5.15 13.21 -11.69
N GLU A 48 4.60 12.27 -10.92
CA GLU A 48 3.90 12.54 -9.68
C GLU A 48 4.87 12.64 -8.50
N ILE A 49 4.78 13.73 -7.72
CA ILE A 49 5.56 13.87 -6.49
C ILE A 49 4.69 13.47 -5.31
N ILE A 50 5.17 12.53 -4.48
CA ILE A 50 4.49 12.15 -3.24
C ILE A 50 4.47 13.34 -2.29
N LYS A 51 3.35 13.57 -1.58
CA LYS A 51 3.15 14.67 -0.64
C LYS A 51 2.77 14.21 0.76
N GLU A 52 1.95 13.17 0.87
CA GLU A 52 1.51 12.63 2.17
C GLU A 52 1.39 11.11 2.10
N ALA A 53 1.61 10.44 3.23
CA ALA A 53 1.41 9.01 3.39
C ALA A 53 0.69 8.72 4.71
N LYS A 54 -0.29 7.82 4.68
CA LYS A 54 -1.15 7.54 5.82
C LYS A 54 -1.64 6.11 5.83
N ILE A 55 -1.71 5.51 7.01
CA ILE A 55 -2.27 4.17 7.16
C ILE A 55 -3.72 4.25 7.61
N TRP A 56 -4.55 3.49 6.91
CA TRP A 56 -5.97 3.37 7.16
C TRP A 56 -6.33 1.91 7.45
N LYS A 57 -7.44 1.73 8.16
CA LYS A 57 -7.98 0.41 8.43
C LYS A 57 -9.50 0.39 8.35
N HIS A 58 -10.05 -0.74 7.96
CA HIS A 58 -11.50 -0.97 7.98
C HIS A 58 -11.83 -2.38 8.50
N ARG A 59 -13.08 -2.60 8.87
CA ARG A 59 -13.52 -3.88 9.41
C ARG A 59 -13.64 -4.91 8.29
N LEU A 60 -13.23 -6.15 8.56
CA LEU A 60 -13.47 -7.29 7.66
C LEU A 60 -14.83 -7.96 7.90
N SER A 61 -15.42 -7.76 9.08
CA SER A 61 -16.76 -8.24 9.40
C SER A 61 -17.47 -7.29 10.36
N LEU A 62 -18.75 -7.01 10.09
CA LEU A 62 -19.62 -6.27 11.01
C LEU A 62 -20.13 -7.15 12.15
N PHE A 63 -20.22 -8.46 11.92
CA PHE A 63 -20.76 -9.44 12.85
C PHE A 63 -19.77 -9.88 13.94
N ILE A 64 -18.48 -9.59 13.75
CA ILE A 64 -17.44 -9.93 14.73
C ILE A 64 -17.19 -8.70 15.61
N PRO A 65 -17.39 -8.80 16.95
CA PRO A 65 -17.16 -7.67 17.85
C PRO A 65 -15.77 -7.06 17.69
N ILE A 66 -15.68 -5.73 17.78
CA ILE A 66 -14.44 -4.94 17.55
C ILE A 66 -13.25 -5.48 18.35
N VAL A 67 -13.50 -5.99 19.56
CA VAL A 67 -12.49 -6.57 20.46
C VAL A 67 -11.78 -7.79 19.88
N PHE A 68 -12.37 -8.48 18.91
CA PHE A 68 -11.74 -9.63 18.24
C PHE A 68 -10.88 -9.21 17.03
N GLY A 69 -10.80 -7.91 16.71
CA GLY A 69 -9.64 -7.34 16.02
C GLY A 69 -9.44 -7.67 14.54
N LEU A 70 -10.47 -8.10 13.80
CA LEU A 70 -10.35 -8.36 12.37
C LEU A 70 -10.44 -7.07 11.54
N TRP A 71 -9.28 -6.43 11.41
CA TRP A 71 -9.08 -5.23 10.62
C TRP A 71 -8.28 -5.55 9.36
N HIS A 72 -8.65 -4.93 8.25
CA HIS A 72 -7.82 -4.84 7.06
C HIS A 72 -7.14 -3.48 7.06
N GLU A 73 -5.82 -3.47 6.87
CA GLU A 73 -5.03 -2.25 6.82
C GLU A 73 -4.41 -2.04 5.45
N PHE A 74 -4.28 -0.76 5.09
CA PHE A 74 -3.75 -0.32 3.81
C PHE A 74 -3.14 1.07 3.93
N THR A 75 -2.26 1.39 3.00
CA THR A 75 -1.59 2.70 2.96
C THR A 75 -2.15 3.54 1.84
N ILE A 76 -2.59 4.76 2.16
CA ILE A 76 -2.92 5.77 1.18
C ILE A 76 -1.74 6.74 1.05
N ILE A 77 -1.34 6.98 -0.18
CA ILE A 77 -0.35 7.98 -0.55
C ILE A 77 -1.07 9.06 -1.37
N LYS A 78 -0.89 10.32 -0.98
CA LYS A 78 -1.30 11.47 -1.78
C LYS A 78 -0.10 11.93 -2.59
N SER A 79 -0.24 11.99 -3.91
CA SER A 79 0.70 12.64 -4.82
C SER A 79 0.17 14.01 -5.27
N THR A 80 0.87 14.65 -6.21
CA THR A 80 0.45 15.93 -6.79
C THR A 80 -0.94 15.91 -7.40
N ASN A 81 -1.32 14.82 -8.07
CA ASN A 81 -2.56 14.74 -8.86
C ASN A 81 -3.52 13.64 -8.40
N TRP A 82 -3.02 12.65 -7.64
CA TRP A 82 -3.77 11.43 -7.36
C TRP A 82 -3.63 11.01 -5.89
N TYR A 83 -4.61 10.25 -5.44
CA TYR A 83 -4.55 9.43 -4.25
C TYR A 83 -4.35 7.98 -4.70
N TRP A 84 -3.37 7.33 -4.09
CA TRP A 84 -3.01 5.96 -4.35
C TRP A 84 -3.27 5.13 -3.10
N SER A 85 -3.84 3.94 -3.23
CA SER A 85 -3.92 2.97 -2.14
C SER A 85 -3.15 1.71 -2.48
N PHE A 86 -2.38 1.23 -1.51
CA PHE A 86 -1.61 0.00 -1.59
C PHE A 86 -2.11 -0.96 -0.53
N GLU A 87 -2.57 -2.13 -0.98
CA GLU A 87 -3.18 -3.12 -0.11
C GLU A 87 -2.71 -4.51 -0.47
N LYS A 88 -2.67 -5.40 0.52
CA LYS A 88 -2.42 -6.82 0.29
C LYS A 88 -3.53 -7.64 0.95
N ASN A 89 -4.18 -8.48 0.17
CA ASN A 89 -5.20 -9.41 0.66
C ASN A 89 -4.79 -10.85 0.35
N PHE A 90 -5.70 -11.80 0.60
CA PHE A 90 -5.45 -13.22 0.42
C PHE A 90 -5.27 -13.64 -1.06
N GLU A 91 -5.76 -12.83 -1.99
CA GLU A 91 -5.74 -13.12 -3.43
C GLU A 91 -4.56 -12.48 -4.15
N CYS A 92 -4.29 -11.21 -3.84
CA CYS A 92 -3.37 -10.38 -4.60
C CYS A 92 -2.89 -9.14 -3.82
N LEU A 93 -1.90 -8.47 -4.41
CA LEU A 93 -1.61 -7.07 -4.11
C LEU A 93 -2.55 -6.20 -4.94
N VAL A 94 -3.15 -5.20 -4.31
CA VAL A 94 -4.08 -4.26 -4.95
C VAL A 94 -3.46 -2.87 -4.91
N VAL A 95 -3.36 -2.26 -6.09
CA VAL A 95 -3.00 -0.85 -6.25
C VAL A 95 -4.22 -0.14 -6.81
N GLN A 96 -4.72 0.86 -6.11
CA GLN A 96 -5.82 1.70 -6.62
C GLN A 96 -5.38 3.15 -6.74
N ARG A 97 -5.90 3.87 -7.74
CA ARG A 97 -5.72 5.32 -7.86
C ARG A 97 -7.02 6.07 -8.16
N SER A 98 -7.18 7.25 -7.57
CA SER A 98 -8.27 8.19 -7.87
C SER A 98 -7.84 9.63 -7.64
N SER A 99 -8.37 10.58 -8.40
CA SER A 99 -8.22 12.00 -8.11
C SER A 99 -9.02 12.42 -6.86
N ASN A 100 -9.92 11.55 -6.39
CA ASN A 100 -10.71 11.72 -5.18
C ASN A 100 -10.27 10.74 -4.08
N HIS A 101 -9.79 11.28 -2.96
CA HIS A 101 -9.39 10.52 -1.78
C HIS A 101 -10.46 9.52 -1.30
N ASN A 102 -11.74 9.92 -1.35
CA ASN A 102 -12.81 9.08 -0.85
C ASN A 102 -12.99 7.79 -1.65
N ASP A 103 -12.63 7.77 -2.93
CA ASP A 103 -12.75 6.57 -3.75
C ASP A 103 -11.77 5.49 -3.26
N VAL A 104 -10.49 5.83 -3.12
CA VAL A 104 -9.48 4.87 -2.65
C VAL A 104 -9.66 4.51 -1.16
N LEU A 105 -10.20 5.43 -0.36
CA LEU A 105 -10.47 5.20 1.05
C LEU A 105 -11.66 4.29 1.29
N THR A 106 -12.78 4.55 0.62
CA THR A 106 -14.08 3.93 0.96
C THR A 106 -14.51 2.86 -0.02
N GLN A 107 -13.87 2.75 -1.19
CA GLN A 107 -14.20 1.75 -2.20
C GLN A 107 -13.07 0.72 -2.34
N PHE A 108 -13.47 -0.49 -2.71
CA PHE A 108 -12.60 -1.58 -3.14
C PHE A 108 -13.25 -2.25 -4.34
N ASP A 109 -12.60 -2.15 -5.50
CA ASP A 109 -13.12 -2.70 -6.76
C ASP A 109 -14.56 -2.24 -7.08
N GLY A 110 -14.83 -0.95 -6.87
CA GLY A 110 -16.14 -0.34 -7.09
C GLY A 110 -17.22 -0.68 -6.09
N ASN A 111 -16.90 -1.47 -5.07
CA ASN A 111 -17.80 -1.78 -3.99
C ASN A 111 -17.42 -0.98 -2.75
N LYS A 112 -18.41 -0.47 -2.02
CA LYS A 112 -18.15 0.19 -0.74
C LYS A 112 -17.52 -0.81 0.24
N ARG A 113 -16.41 -0.41 0.86
CA ARG A 113 -15.77 -1.18 1.93
C ARG A 113 -16.72 -1.40 3.08
N LEU A 114 -16.50 -2.50 3.78
CA LEU A 114 -17.30 -2.85 4.94
C LEU A 114 -16.92 -1.97 6.15
N GLY A 115 -17.94 -1.32 6.72
CA GLY A 115 -17.75 -0.41 7.84
C GLY A 115 -17.12 0.92 7.44
N GLU A 116 -16.86 1.75 8.43
CA GLU A 116 -16.16 3.02 8.25
C GLU A 116 -14.64 2.79 8.28
N ALA A 117 -13.92 3.38 7.33
CA ALA A 117 -12.47 3.40 7.34
C ALA A 117 -12.00 4.39 8.40
N CYS A 118 -11.11 3.97 9.29
CA CYS A 118 -10.53 4.80 10.33
C CYS A 118 -9.01 4.91 10.17
N ASN A 119 -8.47 6.05 10.60
CA ASN A 119 -7.03 6.27 10.63
C ASN A 119 -6.41 5.31 11.66
N GLU A 120 -5.32 4.64 11.28
CA GLU A 120 -4.59 3.77 12.20
C GLU A 120 -3.72 4.56 13.19
N GLY A 121 -3.37 5.81 12.83
CA GLY A 121 -2.62 6.74 13.68
C GLY A 121 -1.32 7.21 13.03
N ARG A 122 -0.72 6.39 12.16
CA ARG A 122 0.47 6.77 11.38
C ARG A 122 0.11 7.66 10.19
N TRP A 123 0.67 8.87 10.19
CA TRP A 123 0.47 9.89 9.16
C TRP A 123 1.69 10.80 9.09
N ASP A 124 2.29 10.92 7.91
CA ASP A 124 3.33 11.90 7.60
C ASP A 124 2.85 12.80 6.45
N HIS A 125 3.11 14.11 6.59
CA HIS A 125 2.83 15.15 5.60
C HIS A 125 4.13 15.86 5.18
N ASP A 126 4.05 16.70 4.14
CA ASP A 126 5.20 17.42 3.56
C ASP A 126 6.36 16.49 3.20
N ILE A 127 6.02 15.32 2.67
CA ILE A 127 6.99 14.41 2.05
C ILE A 127 7.48 15.13 0.78
N ASP A 128 8.74 15.52 0.73
CA ASP A 128 9.31 16.23 -0.42
C ASP A 128 10.76 15.77 -0.66
N PHE A 129 10.91 14.58 -1.24
CA PHE A 129 12.23 13.97 -1.49
C PHE A 129 12.48 13.60 -2.95
N GLY A 130 11.56 13.98 -3.84
CA GLY A 130 11.63 13.62 -5.27
C GLY A 130 11.31 12.15 -5.56
N GLU A 131 10.78 11.40 -4.58
CA GLU A 131 10.26 10.06 -4.83
C GLU A 131 8.87 10.15 -5.47
N ASN A 132 8.68 9.34 -6.51
CA ASN A 132 7.42 9.19 -7.20
C ASN A 132 6.80 7.82 -6.89
N ILE A 133 5.59 7.61 -7.38
CA ILE A 133 4.85 6.36 -7.15
C ILE A 133 5.55 5.16 -7.79
N CYS A 134 6.24 5.36 -8.92
CA CYS A 134 7.01 4.31 -9.56
C CYS A 134 8.14 3.80 -8.67
N ASN A 135 8.83 4.68 -7.92
CA ASN A 135 9.86 4.25 -6.96
C ASN A 135 9.28 3.35 -5.86
N ILE A 136 8.05 3.64 -5.39
CA ILE A 136 7.37 2.81 -4.38
C ILE A 136 7.00 1.45 -4.98
N ILE A 137 6.50 1.43 -6.21
CA ILE A 137 6.19 0.19 -6.93
C ILE A 137 7.46 -0.65 -7.14
N GLU A 138 8.55 -0.06 -7.64
CA GLU A 138 9.84 -0.73 -7.77
C GLU A 138 10.31 -1.34 -6.46
N TRP A 139 10.20 -0.58 -5.35
CA TRP A 139 10.54 -1.08 -4.02
C TRP A 139 9.68 -2.30 -3.62
N ILE A 140 8.36 -2.25 -3.83
CA ILE A 140 7.44 -3.39 -3.58
C ILE A 140 7.88 -4.63 -4.36
N LEU A 141 8.25 -4.45 -5.63
CA LEU A 141 8.69 -5.54 -6.51
C LEU A 141 10.03 -6.12 -6.07
N ASN A 142 11.01 -5.26 -5.74
CA ASN A 142 12.37 -5.63 -5.41
C ASN A 142 12.52 -6.26 -4.01
N GLU A 143 11.78 -5.77 -3.01
CA GLU A 143 11.74 -6.36 -1.66
C GLU A 143 10.93 -7.66 -1.60
N ASN A 144 10.48 -8.16 -2.76
CA ASN A 144 9.72 -9.38 -2.89
C ASN A 144 8.46 -9.38 -2.00
N GLU A 145 7.85 -8.21 -1.82
CA GLU A 145 6.68 -8.02 -0.97
C GLU A 145 5.48 -8.83 -1.45
N LEU A 146 5.51 -9.16 -2.73
CA LEU A 146 4.64 -10.12 -3.37
C LEU A 146 4.78 -11.49 -2.68
N ASN A 147 5.92 -12.19 -2.76
CA ASN A 147 6.02 -13.59 -2.33
C ASN A 147 6.01 -13.83 -0.80
N ASN A 148 5.77 -12.80 0.02
CA ASN A 148 5.54 -12.96 1.45
C ASN A 148 4.20 -13.70 1.73
N ASP A 149 4.27 -14.92 2.26
CA ASP A 149 3.11 -15.80 2.55
C ASP A 149 1.97 -15.07 3.28
N TYR A 150 0.75 -15.14 2.72
CA TYR A 150 -0.42 -14.51 3.33
C TYR A 150 -0.98 -15.36 4.48
N HIS A 151 -0.90 -14.84 5.71
CA HIS A 151 -1.52 -15.43 6.88
C HIS A 151 -2.62 -14.50 7.41
N MET A 152 -3.88 -14.84 7.09
CA MET A 152 -5.09 -14.07 7.45
C MET A 152 -5.21 -13.82 8.97
N PHE A 153 -4.72 -14.75 9.79
CA PHE A 153 -4.78 -14.67 11.27
C PHE A 153 -3.54 -14.02 11.93
N ARG A 154 -2.55 -13.57 11.15
CA ARG A 154 -1.26 -13.02 11.64
C ARG A 154 -0.87 -11.66 11.05
N SER A 155 -1.84 -10.81 10.67
CA SER A 155 -1.58 -9.38 10.43
C SER A 155 -0.73 -9.03 9.18
N ASN A 156 -0.72 -9.86 8.12
CA ASN A 156 0.11 -9.55 6.93
C ASN A 156 -0.31 -8.23 6.22
N CYS A 157 -1.60 -7.90 6.16
CA CYS A 157 -2.03 -6.60 5.62
C CYS A 157 -1.51 -5.41 6.46
N HIS A 158 -1.50 -5.52 7.80
CA HIS A 158 -0.88 -4.54 8.69
C HIS A 158 0.63 -4.39 8.46
N PHE A 159 1.35 -5.51 8.33
CA PHE A 159 2.79 -5.47 8.04
C PHE A 159 3.09 -4.90 6.66
N PHE A 160 2.30 -5.26 5.64
CA PHE A 160 2.45 -4.71 4.31
C PHE A 160 2.17 -3.20 4.28
N ALA A 161 1.04 -2.76 4.84
CA ALA A 161 0.70 -1.34 4.95
C ALA A 161 1.81 -0.56 5.68
N SER A 162 2.27 -1.09 6.81
CA SER A 162 3.36 -0.49 7.58
C SER A 162 4.65 -0.40 6.79
N ARG A 163 5.02 -1.43 6.02
CA ARG A 163 6.24 -1.41 5.22
C ARG A 163 6.15 -0.46 4.02
N VAL A 164 5.00 -0.37 3.34
CA VAL A 164 4.79 0.64 2.29
C VAL A 164 4.90 2.04 2.88
N TYR A 165 4.24 2.29 4.01
CA TYR A 165 4.34 3.56 4.71
C TYR A 165 5.80 3.88 5.09
N GLU A 166 6.52 2.91 5.64
CA GLU A 166 7.93 3.05 5.97
C GLU A 166 8.80 3.25 4.74
N ALA A 167 8.53 2.61 3.60
CA ALA A 167 9.28 2.82 2.37
C ALA A 167 9.20 4.29 1.92
N VAL A 168 8.00 4.87 1.98
CA VAL A 168 7.76 6.27 1.64
C VAL A 168 8.38 7.24 2.67
N THR A 169 8.35 6.88 3.95
CA THR A 169 8.73 7.80 5.05
C THR A 169 10.16 7.60 5.55
N ARG A 170 10.79 6.44 5.36
CA ARG A 170 12.20 6.18 5.77
C ARG A 170 13.20 6.93 4.91
N THR A 171 12.84 7.31 3.69
CA THR A 171 13.62 8.23 2.86
C THR A 171 13.89 9.54 3.61
N MET A 172 12.99 9.96 4.52
CA MET A 172 13.18 11.10 5.44
C MET A 172 14.32 10.88 6.46
N ARG A 173 14.38 9.69 7.08
CA ARG A 173 15.24 9.46 8.27
C ARG A 173 16.71 9.23 7.93
N LYS A 174 17.01 8.63 6.78
CA LYS A 174 18.40 8.44 6.35
C LYS A 174 19.06 9.76 5.94
N ARG A 175 18.34 10.75 5.40
CA ARG A 175 18.92 12.03 4.94
C ARG A 175 19.00 13.11 6.01
N HIS A 176 18.04 13.20 6.95
CA HIS A 176 18.18 14.08 8.13
C HIS A 176 19.42 13.77 8.99
N HIS A 177 19.95 12.54 8.91
CA HIS A 177 21.22 12.18 9.54
C HIS A 177 22.44 12.77 8.79
N TYR A 178 22.39 12.93 7.47
CA TYR A 178 23.48 13.51 6.67
C TYR A 178 23.45 15.05 6.65
N ASP A 179 22.27 15.67 6.68
CA ASP A 179 22.15 17.14 6.72
C ASP A 179 22.54 17.75 8.08
N LYS A 180 22.72 16.91 9.11
CA LYS A 180 23.23 17.30 10.44
C LYS A 180 24.72 17.02 10.64
N LEU A 181 25.41 16.46 9.65
CA LEU A 181 26.86 16.31 9.74
C LEU A 181 27.52 17.65 9.43
N PRO A 182 28.38 18.19 10.31
CA PRO A 182 29.13 19.39 9.98
C PRO A 182 29.97 19.09 8.73
N ALA A 183 29.90 19.99 7.74
CA ALA A 183 30.73 19.91 6.55
C ALA A 183 32.19 19.73 6.98
N LEU A 184 32.78 18.59 6.60
CA LEU A 184 34.21 18.37 6.78
C LEU A 184 34.93 19.47 6.00
N LYS A 185 35.61 20.35 6.73
CA LYS A 185 36.42 21.40 6.13
C LYS A 185 37.52 20.71 5.30
N PRO A 186 37.75 21.13 4.05
CA PRO A 186 38.86 20.61 3.27
C PRO A 186 40.18 20.97 3.97
N ASN A 187 41.06 19.97 4.11
CA ASN A 187 42.44 20.13 4.56
C ASN A 187 43.30 20.76 3.47
#